data_AF-A0A962PFX7-F1
#
_entry.id   AF-A0A962PFX7-F1
#
_cell.length_a   1.000
_cell.length_b   1.000
_cell.length_c   1.000
_cell.angle_alpha   90.00
_cell.angle_beta   90.00
_cell.angle_gamma   90.00
#
_symmetry.space_group_name_H-M   'P 1'
#
loop_
_entity.id
_entity.type
_entity.pdbx_description
1 polymer ?
#
loop_
_entity_poly.entity_id
_entity_poly.type
_entity_poly.pdbx_seq_one_letter_code
_entity_poly.pdbx_strand_id
1 'polypeptide(L)'
;MCRSLLPVLCALSAALAGPAVALTVPLDVARQHYDDAVQAIDRGRWTEYRRLRPGLDDYPLAIYLDYFELSRQTRQVRPAEARRFISLSADSPLPNRFLSVYLQRAGRDARWADFLQVMPD
;
A
#
# COMPACT_ATOMS: atom_id res chain seq x y z
N MET A 1 27.64 31.35 -56.24
CA MET A 1 26.42 32.19 -56.15
C MET A 1 25.25 31.21 -56.25
N CYS A 2 24.53 30.86 -55.20
CA CYS A 2 23.53 31.66 -54.50
C CYS A 2 23.30 31.08 -53.09
N ARG A 3 23.22 31.94 -52.07
CA ARG A 3 22.91 31.61 -50.67
C ARG A 3 21.41 31.73 -50.46
N SER A 4 20.78 30.75 -49.83
CA SER A 4 19.46 30.84 -49.17
C SER A 4 19.44 29.71 -48.13
N LEU A 5 19.59 29.89 -46.81
CA LEU A 5 18.81 30.63 -45.79
C LEU A 5 17.31 30.29 -45.82
N LEU A 6 16.86 29.36 -44.95
CA LEU A 6 15.88 29.55 -43.85
C LEU A 6 15.56 28.17 -43.19
N PRO A 7 14.98 28.12 -41.97
CA PRO A 7 15.59 27.47 -40.81
C PRO A 7 14.74 26.34 -40.19
N VAL A 8 15.41 25.61 -39.30
CA VAL A 8 14.90 24.93 -38.10
C VAL A 8 13.43 25.20 -37.78
N LEU A 9 12.56 24.20 -37.96
CA LEU A 9 11.24 24.15 -37.34
C LEU A 9 11.31 23.21 -36.12
N CYS A 10 11.90 23.71 -35.04
CA CYS A 10 11.67 23.18 -33.70
C CYS A 10 10.25 23.55 -33.29
N ALA A 11 9.26 22.73 -33.66
CA ALA A 11 7.94 22.79 -33.06
C ALA A 11 8.04 22.19 -31.65
N LEU A 12 8.31 23.09 -30.71
CA LEU A 12 8.30 22.91 -29.27
C LEU A 12 6.88 22.51 -28.83
N SER A 13 6.61 21.21 -28.73
CA SER A 13 5.40 20.70 -28.05
C SER A 13 5.56 20.88 -26.54
N ALA A 14 5.36 22.10 -26.05
CA ALA A 14 5.19 22.37 -24.64
C ALA A 14 3.84 21.79 -24.20
N ALA A 15 3.83 20.53 -23.78
CA ALA A 15 2.69 19.95 -23.11
C ALA A 15 2.41 20.75 -21.83
N LEU A 16 1.26 21.43 -21.77
CA LEU A 16 0.74 22.03 -20.55
C LEU A 16 0.46 20.93 -19.54
N ALA A 17 1.43 20.60 -18.70
CA ALA A 17 1.21 19.88 -17.46
C ALA A 17 0.54 20.83 -16.47
N GLY A 18 -0.77 21.02 -16.60
CA GLY A 18 -1.58 21.68 -15.57
C GLY A 18 -1.52 20.86 -14.28
N PRO A 19 -1.62 21.50 -13.09
CA PRO A 19 -1.65 20.77 -11.84
C PRO A 19 -2.85 19.81 -11.85
N ALA A 20 -2.59 18.52 -11.67
CA ALA A 20 -3.64 17.55 -11.44
C ALA A 20 -4.34 17.92 -10.13
N VAL A 21 -5.56 18.43 -10.22
CA VAL A 21 -6.41 18.65 -9.05
C VAL A 21 -6.78 17.26 -8.54
N ALA A 22 -6.14 16.81 -7.47
CA ALA A 22 -6.55 15.59 -6.78
C ALA A 22 -7.98 15.81 -6.24
N LEU A 23 -8.94 15.00 -6.70
CA LEU A 23 -10.28 14.98 -6.13
C LEU A 23 -10.18 14.31 -4.76
N THR A 24 -10.00 15.11 -3.70
CA THR A 24 -10.05 14.62 -2.33
C THR A 24 -11.47 14.20 -1.99
N VAL A 25 -11.68 12.92 -1.69
CA VAL A 25 -12.93 12.41 -1.11
C VAL A 25 -13.24 13.22 0.18
N PRO A 26 -14.48 13.67 0.38
CA PRO A 26 -14.87 14.31 1.63
C PRO A 26 -14.48 13.44 2.84
N LEU A 27 -13.93 14.05 3.89
CA LEU A 27 -13.34 13.33 5.02
C LEU A 27 -14.36 12.43 5.75
N ASP A 28 -15.62 12.85 5.83
CA ASP A 28 -16.73 12.08 6.36
C ASP A 28 -17.01 10.81 5.53
N VAL A 29 -17.00 10.93 4.20
CA VAL A 29 -17.14 9.79 3.28
C VAL A 29 -15.95 8.83 3.41
N ALA A 30 -14.72 9.35 3.49
CA ALA A 30 -13.53 8.51 3.67
C ALA A 30 -13.54 7.75 5.01
N ARG A 31 -14.02 8.38 6.09
CA ARG A 31 -14.24 7.72 7.39
C ARG A 31 -15.25 6.58 7.28
N GLN A 32 -16.39 6.82 6.63
CA GLN A 32 -17.40 5.79 6.43
C GLN A 32 -16.86 4.61 5.62
N HIS A 33 -16.14 4.87 4.52
CA HIS A 33 -15.51 3.81 3.72
C HIS A 33 -14.49 3.00 4.53
N TYR A 34 -13.72 3.66 5.41
CA TYR A 34 -12.81 2.99 6.32
C TYR A 34 -13.55 2.08 7.30
N ASP A 35 -14.63 2.56 7.92
CA ASP A 35 -15.44 1.77 8.86
C ASP A 35 -16.08 0.56 8.17
N ASP A 36 -16.55 0.72 6.94
CA ASP A 36 -17.08 -0.37 6.12
C ASP A 36 -16.00 -1.41 5.81
N ALA A 37 -14.77 -0.97 5.50
CA ALA A 37 -13.63 -1.85 5.27
C ALA A 37 -13.25 -2.64 6.52
N VAL A 38 -13.21 -1.98 7.70
CA VAL A 38 -12.97 -2.65 8.99
C VAL A 38 -14.06 -3.69 9.27
N GLN A 39 -15.33 -3.35 9.08
CA GLN A 39 -16.43 -4.30 9.27
C GLN A 39 -16.36 -5.50 8.30
N ALA A 40 -15.94 -5.28 7.06
CA ALA A 40 -15.74 -6.35 6.09
C ALA A 40 -14.62 -7.31 6.55
N ILE A 41 -13.50 -6.77 7.03
CA ILE A 41 -12.40 -7.55 7.62
C ILE A 41 -12.89 -8.33 8.85
N ASP A 42 -13.61 -7.67 9.75
CA ASP A 42 -14.16 -8.26 10.98
C ASP A 42 -15.04 -9.47 10.73
N ARG A 43 -15.85 -9.39 9.67
CA ARG A 43 -16.77 -10.45 9.25
C ARG A 43 -16.13 -11.44 8.25
N GLY A 44 -14.83 -11.33 7.98
CA GLY A 44 -14.10 -12.22 7.06
C GLY A 44 -14.50 -12.08 5.59
N ARG A 45 -15.15 -10.97 5.21
CA ARG A 45 -15.60 -10.71 3.83
C ARG A 45 -14.48 -10.09 3.00
N TRP A 46 -13.45 -10.89 2.74
CA TRP A 46 -12.23 -10.44 2.08
C TRP A 46 -12.41 -9.88 0.67
N THR A 47 -13.36 -10.41 -0.10
CA THR A 47 -13.68 -9.88 -1.44
C THR A 47 -14.27 -8.48 -1.37
N GLU A 48 -15.12 -8.20 -0.38
CA GLU A 48 -15.67 -6.86 -0.16
C GLU A 48 -14.57 -5.89 0.29
N TYR A 49 -13.77 -6.29 1.26
CA TYR A 49 -12.63 -5.50 1.72
C TYR A 49 -11.69 -5.11 0.56
N ARG A 50 -11.29 -6.07 -0.29
CA ARG A 50 -10.42 -5.81 -1.45
C ARG A 50 -11.01 -4.82 -2.45
N ARG A 51 -12.34 -4.74 -2.55
CA ARG A 51 -13.03 -3.73 -3.38
C ARG A 51 -13.00 -2.34 -2.74
N LEU A 52 -13.06 -2.26 -1.41
CA LEU A 52 -13.07 -0.99 -0.66
C LEU A 52 -11.67 -0.38 -0.54
N ARG A 53 -10.64 -1.21 -0.35
CA ARG A 53 -9.28 -0.78 -0.01
C ARG A 53 -8.65 0.25 -0.97
N PRO A 54 -8.76 0.15 -2.31
CA PRO A 54 -8.17 1.13 -3.22
C PRO A 54 -8.73 2.55 -3.07
N GLY A 55 -9.97 2.68 -2.59
CA GLY A 55 -10.60 3.99 -2.36
C GLY A 55 -10.08 4.73 -1.12
N LEU A 56 -9.12 4.14 -0.39
CA LEU A 56 -8.58 4.64 0.87
C LEU A 56 -7.07 4.91 0.81
N ASP A 57 -6.46 4.92 -0.37
CA ASP A 57 -5.00 5.10 -0.50
C ASP A 57 -4.48 6.39 0.15
N ASP A 58 -5.24 7.48 0.05
CA ASP A 58 -4.91 8.77 0.67
C ASP A 58 -5.45 8.92 2.11
N TYR A 59 -6.15 7.90 2.65
CA TYR A 59 -6.71 7.96 3.99
C TYR A 59 -5.65 7.61 5.04
N PRO A 60 -5.34 8.48 6.02
CA PRO A 60 -4.19 8.30 6.91
C PRO A 60 -4.16 6.97 7.69
N LEU A 61 -5.31 6.39 8.00
CA LEU A 61 -5.40 5.13 8.73
C LEU A 61 -5.42 3.89 7.84
N ALA A 62 -5.36 4.02 6.51
CA ALA A 62 -5.42 2.87 5.60
C ALA A 62 -4.33 1.83 5.83
N ILE A 63 -3.16 2.23 6.36
CA ILE A 63 -2.08 1.31 6.76
C ILE A 63 -2.53 0.30 7.84
N TYR A 64 -3.53 0.63 8.65
CA TYR A 64 -4.12 -0.30 9.62
C TYR A 64 -4.96 -1.39 8.95
N LEU A 65 -5.57 -1.10 7.80
CA LEU A 65 -6.29 -2.12 7.03
C LEU A 65 -5.32 -3.19 6.51
N ASP A 66 -4.17 -2.75 5.99
CA ASP A 66 -3.10 -3.64 5.53
C ASP A 66 -2.56 -4.48 6.70
N TYR A 67 -2.36 -3.86 7.87
CA TYR A 67 -2.01 -4.57 9.10
C TYR A 67 -3.03 -5.66 9.48
N PHE A 68 -4.33 -5.33 9.46
CA PHE A 68 -5.38 -6.27 9.84
C PHE A 68 -5.50 -7.43 8.85
N GLU A 69 -5.41 -7.16 7.56
CA GLU A 69 -5.41 -8.20 6.53
C GLU A 69 -4.24 -9.16 6.71
N LEU A 70 -3.01 -8.61 6.72
CA LEU A 70 -1.79 -9.41 6.82
C LEU A 70 -1.75 -10.20 8.13
N SER A 71 -2.19 -9.61 9.26
CA SER A 71 -2.22 -10.29 10.55
C SER A 71 -3.24 -11.45 10.58
N ARG A 72 -4.43 -11.27 10.03
CA ARG A 72 -5.46 -12.33 9.99
C ARG A 72 -5.13 -13.43 9.00
N GLN A 73 -4.41 -13.11 7.93
CA GLN A 73 -4.03 -14.05 6.88
C GLN A 73 -2.55 -14.42 6.91
N THR A 74 -1.87 -14.25 8.06
CA THR A 74 -0.40 -14.42 8.22
C THR A 74 0.15 -15.73 7.64
N ARG A 75 -0.65 -16.82 7.64
CA ARG A 75 -0.25 -18.10 7.03
C ARG A 75 0.06 -17.96 5.52
N GLN A 76 -0.62 -17.07 4.82
CA GLN A 76 -0.50 -16.83 3.38
C GLN A 76 0.53 -15.73 3.04
N VAL A 77 0.99 -14.97 4.04
CA VAL A 77 1.91 -13.84 3.83
C VAL A 77 3.31 -14.37 3.52
N ARG A 78 3.86 -13.91 2.40
CA ARG A 78 5.21 -14.24 1.93
C ARG A 78 6.26 -13.37 2.63
N PRO A 79 7.51 -13.83 2.80
CA PRO A 79 8.57 -13.05 3.45
C PRO A 79 8.79 -11.65 2.84
N ALA A 80 8.75 -11.55 1.51
CA ALA A 80 8.92 -10.26 0.82
C ALA A 80 7.78 -9.28 1.13
N GLU A 81 6.55 -9.77 1.25
CA GLU A 81 5.39 -8.96 1.60
C GLU A 81 5.44 -8.51 3.07
N ALA A 82 5.88 -9.41 3.97
CA ALA A 82 6.10 -9.08 5.37
C ALA A 82 7.15 -7.97 5.53
N ARG A 83 8.32 -8.12 4.88
CA ARG A 83 9.37 -7.08 4.88
C ARG A 83 8.89 -5.76 4.28
N ARG A 84 8.11 -5.82 3.21
CA ARG A 84 7.52 -4.61 2.60
C ARG A 84 6.61 -3.90 3.60
N PHE A 85 5.71 -4.59 4.28
CA PHE A 85 4.84 -3.97 5.28
C PHE A 85 5.64 -3.38 6.45
N ILE A 86 6.63 -4.11 6.97
CA ILE A 86 7.53 -3.62 8.04
C ILE A 86 8.21 -2.31 7.63
N SER A 87 8.73 -2.25 6.41
CA SER A 87 9.36 -1.03 5.88
C SER A 87 8.36 0.11 5.67
N LEU A 88 7.19 -0.17 5.08
CA LEU A 88 6.16 0.85 4.83
C LEU A 88 5.57 1.44 6.11
N SER A 89 5.60 0.69 7.20
CA SER A 89 5.03 1.10 8.48
C SER A 89 6.07 1.54 9.51
N ALA A 90 7.32 1.75 9.10
CA ALA A 90 8.48 2.00 9.97
C ALA A 90 8.27 3.15 10.98
N ASP A 91 7.55 4.20 10.58
CA ASP A 91 7.27 5.38 11.41
C ASP A 91 6.05 5.21 12.33
N SER A 92 5.67 3.97 12.62
CA SER A 92 4.52 3.63 13.46
C SER A 92 4.85 2.49 14.43
N PRO A 93 3.96 2.17 15.39
CA PRO A 93 4.11 0.97 16.22
C PRO A 93 3.84 -0.35 15.49
N LEU A 94 3.35 -0.32 14.24
CA LEU A 94 2.90 -1.50 13.51
C LEU A 94 3.99 -2.51 13.12
N PRO A 95 5.23 -2.13 12.77
CA PRO A 95 6.28 -3.08 12.39
C PRO A 95 6.51 -4.12 13.48
N ASN A 96 6.70 -3.68 14.73
CA ASN A 96 6.96 -4.57 15.87
C ASN A 96 5.76 -5.48 16.20
N ARG A 97 4.54 -4.92 16.09
CA ARG A 97 3.29 -5.70 16.31
C ARG A 97 3.15 -6.78 15.24
N PHE A 98 3.32 -6.42 13.98
CA PHE A 98 3.20 -7.35 12.87
C PHE A 98 4.32 -8.40 12.87
N LEU A 99 5.56 -8.00 13.15
CA LEU A 99 6.70 -8.90 13.24
C LEU A 99 6.44 -10.00 14.28
N SER A 100 5.90 -9.63 15.44
CA SER A 100 5.55 -10.58 16.51
C SER A 100 4.52 -11.62 16.02
N VAL A 101 3.47 -11.17 15.34
CA VAL A 101 2.43 -12.05 14.76
C VAL A 101 3.03 -12.96 13.68
N TYR A 102 3.83 -12.39 12.77
CA TYR A 102 4.45 -13.10 11.66
C TYR A 102 5.40 -14.20 12.14
N LEU A 103 6.36 -13.86 12.99
CA LEU A 103 7.37 -14.78 13.51
C LEU A 103 6.75 -15.88 14.37
N GLN A 104 5.80 -15.54 15.25
CA GLN A 104 5.08 -16.54 16.04
C GLN A 104 4.36 -17.54 15.12
N ARG A 105 3.70 -17.06 14.06
CA ARG A 105 3.00 -17.94 13.12
C ARG A 105 3.96 -18.78 12.29
N ALA A 106 5.02 -18.19 11.74
CA ALA A 106 6.03 -18.88 10.96
C ALA A 106 6.72 -19.99 11.78
N GLY A 107 7.08 -19.70 13.03
CA GLY A 107 7.63 -20.69 13.96
C GLY A 107 6.65 -21.83 14.29
N ARG A 108 5.38 -21.50 14.57
CA ARG A 108 4.33 -22.51 14.82
C ARG A 108 4.11 -23.43 13.61
N ASP A 109 4.19 -22.87 12.40
CA ASP A 109 4.02 -23.61 11.15
C ASP A 109 5.34 -24.23 10.64
N ALA A 110 6.42 -24.19 11.43
CA ALA A 110 7.77 -24.68 11.07
C ALA A 110 8.33 -24.12 9.75
N ARG A 111 7.91 -22.90 9.35
CA ARG A 111 8.42 -22.19 8.17
C ARG A 111 9.74 -21.48 8.48
N TRP A 112 10.78 -22.23 8.85
CA TRP A 112 12.05 -21.67 9.32
C TRP A 112 12.75 -20.80 8.28
N ALA A 113 12.68 -21.18 7.00
CA ALA A 113 13.25 -20.39 5.91
C ALA A 113 12.56 -19.01 5.76
N ASP A 114 11.23 -18.96 5.96
CA ASP A 114 10.47 -17.70 5.96
C ASP A 114 10.78 -16.88 7.20
N PHE A 115 10.85 -17.54 8.37
CA PHE A 115 11.15 -16.91 9.66
C PHE A 115 12.50 -16.18 9.62
N LEU A 116 13.57 -16.88 9.21
CA LEU A 116 14.93 -16.33 9.16
C LEU A 116 15.08 -15.20 8.14
N GLN A 117 14.21 -15.16 7.14
CA GLN A 117 14.19 -14.10 6.13
C GLN A 117 13.55 -12.79 6.61
N VAL A 118 12.76 -12.82 7.67
CA VAL A 118 12.01 -11.65 8.19
C VAL A 118 12.51 -11.24 9.57
N MET A 119 13.07 -12.17 10.34
CA MET A 119 13.71 -11.87 11.61
C MET A 119 14.83 -10.83 11.40
N PRO A 120 14.84 -9.71 12.14
CA PRO A 120 15.95 -8.76 12.15
C PRO A 120 17.24 -9.42 12.65
N ASP A 121 18.38 -8.89 12.20
CA ASP A 121 19.72 -9.30 12.66
C ASP A 121 19.94 -9.04 14.17
#